data_AF-A0A6G1R2L5-F1
#
_entry.id   AF-A0A6G1R2L5-F1
#
_cell.length_a   1.000
_cell.length_b   1.000
_cell.length_c   1.000
_cell.angle_alpha   90.00
_cell.angle_beta   90.00
_cell.angle_gamma   90.00
#
_symmetry.space_group_name_H-M   'P 1'
#
loop_
_entity.id
_entity.type
_entity.pdbx_description
1 polymer ?
#
loop_
_entity_poly.entity_id
_entity_poly.type
_entity_poly.pdbx_seq_one_letter_code
_entity_poly.pdbx_strand_id
1 'polypeptide(L)'
;SPSSAAMEASDLPIRRYRRALVEAVKEQPFLIVTGETGSGKSTQLPKYLLEAGLAKHGAIGVTQPRRVATISVAQRVAEEMGCSLGSVVGYQVRFDDCTAEDTAIKYMTDGCLLRQILVDPLLSKYSIIILDEAHERSLSTDILFGLLKKLFLQKKPLNRKTDMKVVVMSATLEVDKLSEFFGHCSVLHIPGRNYPVKEIFCNLLSPRDVGSSAYVTEAVKVTLDIHLNEPEGDILVFLTGQIEIERACDLLFKKAESIDYRYEVHDRSVEGLLILPLYGSMSTDQQKNIFLPAPSGIRKC
;
A
#
# COMPACT_ATOMS: atom_id res chain seq x y z
N SER A 1 23.77 7.73 -13.12
CA SER A 1 22.76 8.63 -12.54
C SER A 1 21.87 7.80 -11.63
N PRO A 2 21.42 8.28 -10.45
CA PRO A 2 20.43 7.54 -9.67
C PRO A 2 19.18 7.33 -10.54
N SER A 3 18.52 6.17 -10.41
CA SER A 3 17.21 5.96 -11.02
C SER A 3 16.20 6.98 -10.47
N SER A 4 15.17 7.33 -11.25
CA SER A 4 14.08 8.23 -10.81
C SER A 4 13.47 7.78 -9.46
N ALA A 5 13.33 6.46 -9.27
CA ALA A 5 12.87 5.85 -8.03
C ALA A 5 13.75 6.18 -6.80
N ALA A 6 15.08 6.25 -6.97
CA ALA A 6 16.00 6.62 -5.90
C ALA A 6 15.94 8.13 -5.56
N MET A 7 15.62 8.98 -6.54
CA MET A 7 15.42 10.42 -6.32
C MET A 7 14.10 10.70 -5.59
N GLU A 8 13.01 9.99 -5.91
CA GLU A 8 11.71 10.10 -5.22
C GLU A 8 11.78 9.60 -3.76
N ALA A 9 12.46 8.48 -3.51
CA ALA A 9 12.65 7.96 -2.15
C ALA A 9 13.38 8.95 -1.22
N SER A 10 14.21 9.82 -1.80
CA SER A 10 14.98 10.81 -1.07
C SER A 10 14.13 11.94 -0.47
N ASP A 11 12.91 12.15 -0.97
CA ASP A 11 12.03 13.24 -0.53
C ASP A 11 10.91 12.76 0.42
N LEU A 12 10.79 11.45 0.68
CA LEU A 12 9.72 10.93 1.54
C LEU A 12 9.84 11.40 3.00
N PRO A 13 8.72 11.76 3.67
CA PRO A 13 8.73 12.25 5.05
C PRO A 13 9.46 11.35 6.05
N ILE A 14 9.29 10.03 5.91
CA ILE A 14 9.91 9.02 6.79
C ILE A 14 11.44 9.11 6.83
N ARG A 15 12.09 9.65 5.79
CA ARG A 15 13.55 9.76 5.72
C ARG A 15 14.12 10.55 6.90
N ARG A 16 13.45 11.62 7.33
CA ARG A 16 13.89 12.45 8.47
C ARG A 16 13.86 11.70 9.79
N TYR A 17 13.08 10.63 9.86
CA TYR A 17 12.87 9.81 11.05
C TYR A 17 13.68 8.51 11.03
N ARG A 18 14.49 8.27 10.00
CA ARG A 18 15.27 7.02 9.83
C ARG A 18 16.03 6.62 11.09
N ARG A 19 16.78 7.54 11.71
CA ARG A 19 17.59 7.23 12.91
C ARG A 19 16.71 6.86 14.10
N ALA A 20 15.70 7.68 14.37
CA ALA A 20 14.75 7.46 15.48
C ALA A 20 13.99 6.13 15.33
N LEU A 21 13.57 5.78 14.10
CA LEU A 21 12.90 4.50 13.82
C LEU A 21 13.82 3.31 14.10
N VAL A 22 15.06 3.34 13.61
CA VAL A 22 16.04 2.26 13.82
C VAL A 22 16.38 2.10 15.30
N GLU A 23 16.60 3.20 16.02
CA GLU A 23 16.86 3.21 17.47
C GLU A 23 15.66 2.63 18.24
N ALA A 24 14.45 3.08 17.95
CA ALA A 24 13.24 2.61 18.63
C ALA A 24 12.99 1.10 18.43
N VAL A 25 13.16 0.57 17.21
CA VAL A 25 13.01 -0.88 16.94
C VAL A 25 14.11 -1.70 17.63
N LYS A 26 15.32 -1.14 17.77
CA LYS A 26 16.42 -1.81 18.47
C LYS A 26 16.11 -1.96 19.97
N GLU A 27 15.58 -0.92 20.60
CA GLU A 27 15.37 -0.86 22.05
C GLU A 27 14.08 -1.55 22.50
N GLN A 28 13.00 -1.42 21.72
CA GLN A 28 11.67 -1.88 22.12
C GLN A 28 11.31 -3.22 21.45
N PRO A 29 10.60 -4.15 22.12
CA PRO A 29 10.09 -5.36 21.47
C PRO A 29 8.92 -5.06 20.51
N PHE A 30 8.07 -4.09 20.87
CA PHE A 30 6.97 -3.59 20.07
C PHE A 30 7.15 -2.09 19.80
N LEU A 31 6.89 -1.68 18.57
CA LEU A 31 6.83 -0.27 18.18
C LEU A 31 5.58 -0.04 17.33
N ILE A 32 4.82 1.01 17.62
CA ILE A 32 3.78 1.48 16.71
C ILE A 32 4.34 2.66 15.92
N VAL A 33 4.22 2.58 14.59
CA VAL A 33 4.62 3.66 13.68
C VAL A 33 3.37 4.18 12.99
N THR A 34 3.13 5.47 13.12
CA THR A 34 1.93 6.11 12.56
C THR A 34 2.33 7.13 11.52
N GLY A 35 1.46 7.36 10.55
CA GLY A 35 1.67 8.39 9.53
C GLY A 35 0.79 8.16 8.33
N GLU A 36 0.48 9.22 7.60
CA GLU A 36 -0.45 9.17 6.47
C GLU A 36 0.05 8.26 5.34
N THR A 37 -0.85 7.87 4.44
CA THR A 37 -0.46 7.21 3.18
C THR A 37 0.51 8.10 2.39
N GLY A 38 1.45 7.50 1.65
CA GLY A 38 2.50 8.26 0.95
C GLY A 38 3.65 8.77 1.82
N SER A 39 3.63 8.59 3.15
CA SER A 39 4.76 8.93 4.03
C SER A 39 6.02 8.06 3.82
N GLY A 40 5.88 6.90 3.18
CA GLY A 40 6.97 5.96 2.87
C GLY A 40 7.18 4.81 3.86
N LYS A 41 6.24 4.56 4.78
CA LYS A 41 6.31 3.49 5.80
C LYS A 41 6.60 2.11 5.20
N SER A 42 5.73 1.65 4.29
CA SER A 42 5.75 0.32 3.68
C SER A 42 6.99 0.05 2.83
N THR A 43 7.57 1.08 2.21
CA THR A 43 8.72 0.97 1.30
C THR A 43 10.05 1.20 2.01
N GLN A 44 10.15 2.21 2.88
CA GLN A 44 11.44 2.64 3.43
C GLN A 44 11.79 1.97 4.77
N LEU A 45 10.83 1.74 5.66
CA LEU A 45 11.14 1.20 6.99
C LEU A 45 11.85 -0.17 6.91
N PRO A 46 11.37 -1.15 6.11
CA PRO A 46 12.04 -2.45 6.02
C PRO A 46 13.49 -2.33 5.53
N LYS A 47 13.75 -1.44 4.56
CA LYS A 47 15.11 -1.16 4.07
C LYS A 47 16.01 -0.58 5.16
N TYR A 48 15.52 0.39 5.92
CA TYR A 48 16.29 1.00 7.02
C TYR A 48 16.68 -0.03 8.09
N LEU A 49 15.77 -0.95 8.42
CA LEU A 49 16.02 -2.00 9.40
C LEU A 49 17.01 -3.06 8.88
N LEU A 50 16.92 -3.40 7.59
CA LEU A 50 17.88 -4.29 6.94
C LEU A 50 19.28 -3.67 6.89
N GLU A 51 19.40 -2.43 6.42
CA GLU A 51 20.67 -1.68 6.33
C GLU A 51 21.34 -1.49 7.70
N ALA A 52 20.54 -1.29 8.76
CA ALA A 52 21.04 -1.19 10.13
C ALA A 52 21.43 -2.56 10.73
N GLY A 53 21.24 -3.66 10.00
CA GLY A 53 21.65 -4.99 10.40
C GLY A 53 20.78 -5.63 11.48
N LEU A 54 19.53 -5.18 11.67
CA LEU A 54 18.61 -5.80 12.63
C LEU A 54 18.06 -7.14 12.14
N ALA A 55 18.26 -7.47 10.86
CA ALA A 55 17.83 -8.72 10.24
C ALA A 55 18.99 -9.72 9.97
N LYS A 56 20.12 -9.61 10.69
CA LYS A 56 21.29 -10.50 10.50
C LYS A 56 21.03 -11.99 10.81
N HIS A 57 19.98 -12.31 11.54
CA HIS A 57 19.70 -13.67 12.04
C HIS A 57 18.35 -14.22 11.57
N GLY A 58 17.76 -13.61 10.54
CA GLY A 58 16.45 -13.97 10.01
C GLY A 58 15.83 -12.80 9.25
N ALA A 59 14.90 -13.08 8.36
CA ALA A 59 14.29 -12.12 7.46
C ALA A 59 13.43 -11.06 8.18
N ILE A 60 13.08 -10.00 7.44
CA ILE A 60 12.02 -9.05 7.78
C ILE A 60 10.76 -9.50 7.05
N GLY A 61 9.73 -9.90 7.81
CA GLY A 61 8.42 -10.21 7.26
C GLY A 61 7.53 -8.97 7.32
N VAL A 62 6.99 -8.51 6.21
CA VAL A 62 6.06 -7.37 6.14
C VAL A 62 4.71 -7.88 5.68
N THR A 63 3.66 -7.71 6.48
CA THR A 63 2.31 -8.09 6.06
C THR A 63 1.56 -6.93 5.44
N GLN A 64 0.73 -7.25 4.46
CA GLN A 64 -0.16 -6.33 3.77
C GLN A 64 -1.54 -7.00 3.63
N PRO A 65 -2.66 -6.33 3.94
CA PRO A 65 -3.99 -6.93 3.88
C PRO A 65 -4.40 -7.30 2.44
N ARG A 66 -3.90 -6.54 1.46
CA ARG A 66 -4.26 -6.66 0.03
C ARG A 66 -3.17 -7.34 -0.77
N ARG A 67 -3.55 -8.31 -1.62
CA ARG A 67 -2.63 -9.03 -2.51
C ARG A 67 -1.87 -8.10 -3.44
N VAL A 68 -2.56 -7.14 -4.05
CA VAL A 68 -1.99 -6.21 -5.03
C VAL A 68 -0.93 -5.33 -4.38
N ALA A 69 -1.26 -4.75 -3.23
CA ALA A 69 -0.33 -3.94 -2.45
C ALA A 69 0.90 -4.75 -2.03
N THR A 70 0.71 -6.02 -1.62
CA THR A 70 1.83 -6.92 -1.29
C THR A 70 2.82 -7.06 -2.45
N ILE A 71 2.30 -7.32 -3.66
CA ILE A 71 3.12 -7.54 -4.87
C ILE A 71 3.76 -6.23 -5.34
N SER A 72 2.98 -5.15 -5.44
CA SER A 72 3.46 -3.87 -5.97
C SER A 72 4.49 -3.21 -5.06
N VAL A 73 4.31 -3.27 -3.74
CA VAL A 73 5.29 -2.73 -2.78
C VAL A 73 6.59 -3.55 -2.83
N ALA A 74 6.52 -4.88 -2.90
CA ALA A 74 7.70 -5.72 -3.03
C ALA A 74 8.49 -5.41 -4.31
N GLN A 75 7.78 -5.28 -5.43
CA GLN A 75 8.38 -4.91 -6.71
C GLN A 75 9.06 -3.54 -6.64
N ARG A 76 8.37 -2.52 -6.11
CA ARG A 76 8.92 -1.17 -5.95
C ARG A 76 10.17 -1.17 -5.07
N VAL A 77 10.16 -1.93 -3.97
CA VAL A 77 11.31 -2.02 -3.05
C VAL A 77 12.49 -2.76 -3.68
N ALA A 78 12.23 -3.80 -4.48
CA ALA A 78 13.27 -4.47 -5.26
C ALA A 78 13.92 -3.50 -6.28
N GLU A 79 13.11 -2.72 -7.00
CA GLU A 79 13.58 -1.68 -7.93
C GLU A 79 14.41 -0.60 -7.22
N GLU A 80 13.95 -0.09 -6.08
CA GLU A 80 14.68 0.91 -5.28
C GLU A 80 16.00 0.37 -4.70
N MET A 81 16.07 -0.93 -4.43
CA MET A 81 17.28 -1.62 -3.96
C MET A 81 18.18 -2.10 -5.10
N GLY A 82 17.76 -1.96 -6.36
CA GLY A 82 18.49 -2.43 -7.52
C GLY A 82 18.68 -3.96 -7.56
N CYS A 83 17.72 -4.72 -7.03
CA CYS A 83 17.76 -6.18 -7.03
C CYS A 83 16.60 -6.79 -7.82
N SER A 84 16.77 -8.04 -8.26
CA SER A 84 15.68 -8.78 -8.91
C SER A 84 14.62 -9.16 -7.89
N LEU A 85 13.34 -8.96 -8.22
CA LEU A 85 12.24 -9.45 -7.39
C LEU A 85 12.35 -10.98 -7.22
N GLY A 86 12.18 -11.46 -5.99
CA GLY A 86 12.38 -12.85 -5.61
C GLY A 86 13.79 -13.18 -5.10
N SER A 87 14.74 -12.23 -5.15
CA SER A 87 16.06 -12.36 -4.54
C SER A 87 16.06 -11.78 -3.11
N VAL A 88 16.80 -10.70 -2.85
CA VAL A 88 16.88 -9.99 -1.56
C VAL A 88 15.51 -9.51 -1.09
N VAL A 89 14.65 -9.11 -2.03
CA VAL A 89 13.27 -8.69 -1.78
C VAL A 89 12.34 -9.62 -2.55
N GLY A 90 11.31 -10.12 -1.88
CA GLY A 90 10.33 -11.01 -2.50
C GLY A 90 8.95 -10.88 -1.88
N TYR A 91 7.98 -11.58 -2.46
CA TYR A 91 6.61 -11.58 -1.95
C TYR A 91 5.99 -12.98 -1.86
N GLN A 92 5.01 -13.15 -0.99
CA GLN A 92 4.18 -14.36 -0.94
C GLN A 92 2.71 -14.03 -0.71
N VAL A 93 1.88 -14.37 -1.69
CA VAL A 93 0.42 -14.30 -1.60
C VAL A 93 -0.18 -15.69 -1.81
N ARG A 94 -1.51 -15.82 -1.68
CA ARG A 94 -2.16 -17.11 -1.89
C ARG A 94 -1.94 -17.56 -3.35
N PHE A 95 -1.39 -18.76 -3.50
CA PHE A 95 -1.09 -19.42 -4.79
C PHE A 95 0.02 -18.78 -5.63
N ASP A 96 0.77 -17.84 -5.07
CA ASP A 96 1.89 -17.20 -5.78
C ASP A 96 2.98 -16.80 -4.77
N ASP A 97 4.17 -17.37 -4.93
CA ASP A 97 5.33 -17.20 -4.05
C ASP A 97 6.56 -16.87 -4.91
N CYS A 98 7.01 -15.62 -4.81
CA CYS A 98 8.20 -15.12 -5.48
C CYS A 98 9.22 -14.79 -4.39
N THR A 99 9.77 -15.84 -3.76
CA THR A 99 10.84 -15.74 -2.76
C THR A 99 11.90 -16.82 -2.96
N ALA A 100 13.11 -16.53 -2.48
CA ALA A 100 14.22 -17.47 -2.37
C ALA A 100 14.49 -17.79 -0.89
N GLU A 101 15.34 -18.78 -0.61
CA GLU A 101 15.71 -19.14 0.76
C GLU A 101 16.42 -18.00 1.50
N ASP A 102 17.16 -17.15 0.77
CA ASP A 102 17.95 -16.02 1.27
C ASP A 102 17.25 -14.66 1.14
N THR A 103 15.94 -14.63 0.83
CA THR A 103 15.16 -13.39 0.79
C THR A 103 15.18 -12.71 2.16
N ALA A 104 15.73 -11.48 2.19
CA ALA A 104 15.93 -10.71 3.40
C ALA A 104 14.70 -9.88 3.79
N ILE A 105 13.93 -9.38 2.81
CA ILE A 105 12.67 -8.66 3.01
C ILE A 105 11.57 -9.41 2.26
N LYS A 106 10.64 -9.99 3.01
CA LYS A 106 9.51 -10.75 2.48
C LYS A 106 8.21 -10.01 2.75
N TYR A 107 7.59 -9.48 1.69
CA TYR A 107 6.22 -8.98 1.76
C TYR A 107 5.24 -10.15 1.65
N MET A 108 4.18 -10.18 2.44
CA MET A 108 3.20 -11.26 2.35
C MET A 108 1.82 -10.79 2.75
N THR A 109 0.78 -11.55 2.41
CA THR A 109 -0.54 -11.26 2.96
C THR A 109 -0.63 -11.71 4.42
N ASP A 110 -1.51 -11.07 5.20
CA ASP A 110 -1.78 -11.48 6.59
C ASP A 110 -2.10 -12.98 6.70
N GLY A 111 -2.91 -13.49 5.77
CA GLY A 111 -3.26 -14.91 5.69
C GLY A 111 -2.06 -15.83 5.41
N CYS A 112 -1.05 -15.37 4.68
CA CYS A 112 0.19 -16.13 4.48
C CYS A 112 1.00 -16.21 5.78
N LEU A 113 1.14 -15.10 6.52
CA LEU A 113 1.83 -15.13 7.82
C LEU A 113 1.09 -16.00 8.82
N LEU A 114 -0.26 -15.92 8.89
CA LEU A 114 -1.06 -16.79 9.76
C LEU A 114 -0.81 -18.27 9.50
N ARG A 115 -0.75 -18.69 8.22
CA ARG A 115 -0.42 -20.08 7.87
C ARG A 115 1.00 -20.46 8.28
N GLN A 116 1.95 -19.55 8.15
CA GLN A 116 3.31 -19.81 8.61
C GLN A 116 3.38 -20.00 10.13
N ILE A 117 2.62 -19.23 10.92
CA ILE A 117 2.53 -19.42 12.38
C ILE A 117 1.97 -20.81 12.73
N LEU A 118 1.07 -21.38 11.93
CA LEU A 118 0.58 -22.75 12.16
C LEU A 118 1.68 -23.81 11.99
N VAL A 119 2.66 -23.56 11.12
CA VAL A 119 3.77 -24.48 10.83
C VAL A 119 4.95 -24.24 11.77
N ASP A 120 5.31 -22.97 11.97
CA ASP A 120 6.36 -22.51 12.88
C ASP A 120 5.78 -21.45 13.83
N PRO A 121 5.19 -21.88 14.97
CA PRO A 121 4.59 -20.97 15.93
C PRO A 121 5.57 -19.93 16.49
N LEU A 122 6.88 -20.19 16.46
CA LEU A 122 7.90 -19.29 16.99
C LEU A 122 8.42 -18.29 15.97
N LEU A 123 7.96 -18.38 14.71
CA LEU A 123 8.42 -17.54 13.60
C LEU A 123 9.95 -17.46 13.55
N SER A 124 10.60 -18.61 13.68
CA SER A 124 12.05 -18.75 13.83
C SER A 124 12.86 -18.18 12.66
N LYS A 125 12.24 -18.11 11.47
CA LYS A 125 12.84 -17.53 10.25
C LYS A 125 12.93 -16.01 10.25
N TYR A 126 12.17 -15.31 11.10
CA TYR A 126 12.05 -13.85 11.05
C TYR A 126 12.74 -13.21 12.24
N SER A 127 13.57 -12.19 11.99
CA SER A 127 14.08 -11.32 13.05
C SER A 127 13.05 -10.25 13.43
N ILE A 128 12.30 -9.76 12.44
CA ILE A 128 11.35 -8.66 12.56
C ILE A 128 10.08 -9.01 11.80
N ILE A 129 8.93 -8.77 12.43
CA ILE A 129 7.63 -8.78 11.77
C ILE A 129 7.09 -7.35 11.75
N ILE A 130 6.63 -6.90 10.59
CA ILE A 130 5.98 -5.61 10.39
C ILE A 130 4.55 -5.90 9.96
N LEU A 131 3.58 -5.46 10.76
CA LEU A 131 2.16 -5.52 10.40
C LEU A 131 1.76 -4.18 9.82
N ASP A 132 1.64 -4.11 8.49
CA ASP A 132 1.31 -2.88 7.79
C ASP A 132 -0.20 -2.69 7.62
N GLU A 133 -0.61 -1.45 7.33
CA GLU A 133 -2.02 -1.11 7.07
C GLU A 133 -2.98 -1.59 8.19
N ALA A 134 -2.52 -1.56 9.45
CA ALA A 134 -3.27 -2.02 10.61
C ALA A 134 -4.64 -1.36 10.81
N HIS A 135 -4.84 -0.19 10.19
CA HIS A 135 -6.10 0.54 10.19
C HIS A 135 -7.20 -0.08 9.32
N GLU A 136 -6.87 -0.98 8.39
CA GLU A 136 -7.88 -1.76 7.66
C GLU A 136 -8.62 -2.75 8.58
N ARG A 137 -8.10 -3.00 9.80
CA ARG A 137 -8.74 -3.79 10.88
C ARG A 137 -9.34 -5.12 10.38
N SER A 138 -8.60 -5.82 9.52
CA SER A 138 -9.02 -7.13 9.05
C SER A 138 -9.00 -8.14 10.21
N LEU A 139 -9.90 -9.14 10.17
CA LEU A 139 -9.90 -10.23 11.15
C LEU A 139 -8.53 -10.93 11.21
N SER A 140 -7.85 -11.06 10.07
CA SER A 140 -6.53 -11.70 10.02
C SER A 140 -5.48 -10.88 10.76
N THR A 141 -5.50 -9.56 10.60
CA THR A 141 -4.61 -8.63 11.31
C THR A 141 -4.85 -8.67 12.82
N ASP A 142 -6.12 -8.66 13.25
CA ASP A 142 -6.47 -8.71 14.68
C ASP A 142 -6.04 -10.06 15.32
N ILE A 143 -6.18 -11.18 14.61
CA ILE A 143 -5.65 -12.48 15.05
C ILE A 143 -4.11 -12.43 15.16
N LEU A 144 -3.42 -11.84 14.17
CA LEU A 144 -1.97 -11.67 14.22
C LEU A 144 -1.53 -10.84 15.43
N PHE A 145 -2.25 -9.78 15.80
CA PHE A 145 -1.96 -9.01 17.02
C PHE A 145 -2.01 -9.89 18.26
N GLY A 146 -3.06 -10.70 18.41
CA GLY A 146 -3.19 -11.63 19.54
C GLY A 146 -2.09 -12.68 19.60
N LEU A 147 -1.75 -13.29 18.46
CA LEU A 147 -0.72 -14.31 18.37
C LEU A 147 0.69 -13.75 18.64
N LEU A 148 1.02 -12.61 18.06
CA LEU A 148 2.30 -11.94 18.30
C LEU A 148 2.41 -11.47 19.75
N LYS A 149 1.38 -10.84 20.32
CA LYS A 149 1.39 -10.49 21.75
C LYS A 149 1.65 -11.72 22.63
N LYS A 150 0.98 -12.83 22.36
CA LYS A 150 1.17 -14.10 23.10
C LYS A 150 2.62 -14.61 22.98
N LEU A 151 3.21 -14.56 21.78
CA LEU A 151 4.59 -15.01 21.55
C LEU A 151 5.61 -14.21 22.38
N PHE A 152 5.40 -12.90 22.54
CA PHE A 152 6.29 -12.06 23.33
C PHE A 152 6.10 -12.18 24.84
N LEU A 153 4.90 -12.56 25.28
CA LEU A 153 4.66 -12.93 26.68
C LEU A 153 5.28 -14.29 27.04
N GLN A 154 5.63 -15.12 26.05
CA GLN A 154 6.31 -16.39 26.25
C GLN A 154 7.83 -16.20 26.31
N LYS A 155 8.52 -17.04 27.10
CA LYS A 155 9.99 -16.97 27.23
C LYS A 155 10.64 -17.19 25.86
N LYS A 156 11.66 -16.37 25.56
CA LYS A 156 12.49 -16.48 24.35
C LYS A 156 12.92 -17.95 24.13
N PRO A 157 12.69 -18.51 22.95
CA PRO A 157 13.15 -19.86 22.66
C PRO A 157 14.68 -19.93 22.74
N LEU A 158 15.21 -20.98 23.38
CA LEU A 158 16.63 -21.18 23.68
C LEU A 158 17.55 -21.07 22.45
N ASN A 159 17.03 -21.40 21.26
CA ASN A 159 17.79 -21.43 20.02
C ASN A 159 17.88 -20.05 19.31
N ARG A 160 17.25 -19.01 19.87
CA ARG A 160 17.16 -17.70 19.23
C ARG A 160 18.25 -16.76 19.77
N LYS A 161 19.13 -16.26 18.89
CA LYS A 161 20.22 -15.35 19.29
C LYS A 161 19.69 -14.00 19.79
N THR A 162 18.70 -13.41 19.13
CA THR A 162 18.11 -12.11 19.48
C THR A 162 16.59 -12.22 19.59
N ASP A 163 15.98 -11.41 20.45
CA ASP A 163 14.51 -11.37 20.54
C ASP A 163 13.91 -10.91 19.22
N MET A 164 12.73 -11.44 18.88
CA MET A 164 11.97 -10.94 17.74
C MET A 164 11.58 -9.50 18.01
N LYS A 165 11.39 -8.72 16.94
CA LYS A 165 10.82 -7.38 17.01
C LYS A 165 9.52 -7.33 16.24
N VAL A 166 8.55 -6.57 16.72
CA VAL A 166 7.29 -6.33 16.02
C VAL A 166 7.09 -4.85 15.83
N VAL A 167 6.81 -4.45 14.59
CA VAL A 167 6.37 -3.10 14.26
C VAL A 167 4.94 -3.15 13.75
N VAL A 168 4.08 -2.28 14.26
CA VAL A 168 2.72 -2.12 13.76
C VAL A 168 2.64 -0.76 13.07
N MET A 169 2.28 -0.74 11.78
CA MET A 169 2.17 0.48 11.00
C MET A 169 0.70 0.79 10.71
N SER A 170 0.29 2.03 10.99
CA SER A 170 -1.09 2.49 10.81
C SER A 170 -1.16 3.91 10.25
N ALA A 171 -2.21 4.22 9.48
CA ALA A 171 -2.47 5.57 9.00
C ALA A 171 -3.35 6.39 9.96
N THR A 172 -4.14 5.74 10.82
CA THR A 172 -5.19 6.40 11.62
C THR A 172 -4.93 6.36 13.13
N LEU A 173 -5.67 7.23 13.83
CA LEU A 173 -5.44 7.75 15.19
C LEU A 173 -5.84 6.83 16.37
N GLU A 174 -6.25 5.58 16.18
CA GLU A 174 -6.57 4.68 17.32
C GLU A 174 -5.33 4.03 17.96
N VAL A 175 -4.27 4.82 18.07
CA VAL A 175 -2.94 4.36 18.43
C VAL A 175 -2.83 4.06 19.92
N ASP A 176 -3.57 4.80 20.75
CA ASP A 176 -3.56 4.63 22.20
C ASP A 176 -4.07 3.24 22.60
N LYS A 177 -5.16 2.78 21.97
CA LYS A 177 -5.73 1.44 22.21
C LYS A 177 -4.75 0.34 21.80
N LEU A 178 -4.05 0.52 20.67
CA LEU A 178 -3.02 -0.42 20.23
C LEU A 178 -1.81 -0.40 21.18
N SER A 179 -1.37 0.78 21.63
CA SER A 179 -0.27 0.92 22.58
C SER A 179 -0.61 0.21 23.88
N GLU A 180 -1.80 0.47 24.46
CA GLU A 180 -2.30 -0.22 25.65
C GLU A 180 -2.38 -1.74 25.43
N PHE A 181 -2.92 -2.17 24.29
CA PHE A 181 -2.98 -3.59 23.94
C PHE A 181 -1.59 -4.24 23.93
N PHE A 182 -0.55 -3.56 23.44
CA PHE A 182 0.83 -4.07 23.42
C PHE A 182 1.64 -3.70 24.68
N GLY A 183 0.98 -3.33 25.78
CA GLY A 183 1.63 -3.07 27.07
C GLY A 183 2.28 -1.70 27.16
N HIS A 184 1.59 -0.66 26.68
CA HIS A 184 2.06 0.73 26.62
C HIS A 184 3.34 0.87 25.80
N CYS A 185 3.40 0.22 24.64
CA CYS A 185 4.56 0.30 23.76
C CYS A 185 4.71 1.70 23.14
N SER A 186 5.95 2.02 22.73
CA SER A 186 6.26 3.33 22.15
C SER A 186 5.53 3.56 20.83
N VAL A 187 5.19 4.83 20.59
CA VAL A 187 4.53 5.31 19.38
C VAL A 187 5.42 6.34 18.71
N LEU A 188 5.72 6.16 17.43
CA LEU A 188 6.45 7.13 16.62
C LEU A 188 5.55 7.63 15.49
N HIS A 189 5.29 8.94 15.49
CA HIS A 189 4.50 9.59 14.46
C HIS A 189 5.38 10.20 13.36
N ILE A 190 5.09 9.83 12.12
CA ILE A 190 5.68 10.39 10.91
C ILE A 190 4.62 11.32 10.28
N PRO A 191 4.86 12.64 10.24
CA PRO A 191 3.96 13.56 9.58
C PRO A 191 3.89 13.23 8.09
N GLY A 192 2.70 13.28 7.51
CA GLY A 192 2.54 13.16 6.06
C GLY A 192 2.78 14.49 5.34
N ARG A 193 2.62 14.46 4.02
CA ARG A 193 2.61 15.64 3.16
C ARG A 193 1.21 15.78 2.61
N ASN A 194 0.38 16.55 3.30
CA ASN A 194 -0.91 16.93 2.77
C ASN A 194 -0.73 18.10 1.82
N TYR A 195 -1.23 17.93 0.60
CA TYR A 195 -1.44 19.02 -0.33
C TYR A 195 -2.89 19.48 -0.18
N PRO A 196 -3.17 20.79 -0.28
CA PRO A 196 -4.54 21.28 -0.19
C PRO A 196 -5.36 20.69 -1.34
N VAL A 197 -6.42 19.95 -1.00
CA VAL A 197 -7.38 19.40 -1.97
C VAL A 197 -8.62 20.29 -1.96
N LYS A 198 -9.07 20.72 -3.15
CA LYS A 198 -10.32 21.46 -3.30
C LYS A 198 -11.49 20.48 -3.34
N GLU A 199 -12.42 20.62 -2.41
CA GLU A 199 -13.63 19.81 -2.34
C GLU A 199 -14.80 20.52 -3.05
N ILE A 200 -15.52 19.80 -3.90
CA ILE A 200 -16.69 20.31 -4.62
C ILE A 200 -17.86 19.35 -4.41
N PHE A 201 -18.98 19.88 -3.92
CA PHE A 201 -20.21 19.13 -3.68
C PHE A 201 -21.25 19.45 -4.76
N CYS A 202 -21.45 18.54 -5.71
CA CYS A 202 -22.18 18.83 -6.95
C CYS A 202 -23.72 18.67 -6.87
N ASN A 203 -24.30 18.17 -5.77
CA ASN A 203 -25.75 17.96 -5.59
C ASN A 203 -26.46 17.29 -6.81
N LEU A 204 -25.83 16.29 -7.43
CA LEU A 204 -26.28 15.69 -8.70
C LEU A 204 -27.35 14.60 -8.56
N LEU A 205 -27.67 14.18 -7.33
CA LEU A 205 -28.57 13.07 -7.06
C LEU A 205 -29.76 13.53 -6.22
N SER A 206 -30.91 12.93 -6.48
CA SER A 206 -32.14 13.19 -5.74
C SER A 206 -32.45 12.04 -4.76
N PRO A 207 -33.34 12.25 -3.76
CA PRO A 207 -33.78 11.17 -2.87
C PRO A 207 -34.42 9.97 -3.60
N ARG A 208 -34.87 10.14 -4.85
CA ARG A 208 -35.45 9.07 -5.67
C ARG A 208 -34.39 8.12 -6.23
N ASP A 209 -33.14 8.57 -6.29
CA ASP A 209 -32.01 7.82 -6.82
C ASP A 209 -31.32 6.95 -5.76
N VAL A 210 -31.77 7.05 -4.49
CA VAL A 210 -31.25 6.26 -3.36
C VAL A 210 -31.46 4.78 -3.64
N GLY A 211 -30.37 4.01 -3.67
CA GLY A 211 -30.38 2.58 -4.00
C GLY A 211 -30.37 2.26 -5.50
N SER A 212 -30.32 3.27 -6.37
CA SER A 212 -30.13 3.10 -7.82
C SER A 212 -28.65 3.25 -8.23
N SER A 213 -28.34 2.90 -9.48
CA SER A 213 -27.02 3.10 -10.10
C SER A 213 -26.91 4.45 -10.86
N ALA A 214 -27.78 5.42 -10.56
CA ALA A 214 -27.76 6.73 -11.23
C ALA A 214 -26.42 7.48 -11.01
N TYR A 215 -25.81 7.33 -9.84
CA TYR A 215 -24.51 7.93 -9.52
C TYR A 215 -23.39 7.48 -10.45
N VAL A 216 -23.48 6.28 -11.04
CA VAL A 216 -22.49 5.80 -12.02
C VAL A 216 -22.50 6.71 -13.25
N THR A 217 -23.70 7.10 -13.70
CA THR A 217 -23.84 7.98 -14.87
C THR A 217 -23.37 9.40 -14.56
N GLU A 218 -23.64 9.90 -13.36
CA GLU A 218 -23.14 11.21 -12.91
C GLU A 218 -21.62 11.21 -12.72
N ALA A 219 -21.04 10.15 -12.16
CA ALA A 219 -19.58 10.00 -12.04
C ALA A 219 -18.89 10.03 -13.41
N VAL A 220 -19.45 9.36 -14.42
CA VAL A 220 -18.96 9.41 -15.81
C VAL A 220 -19.04 10.83 -16.36
N LYS A 221 -20.13 11.57 -16.11
CA LYS A 221 -20.27 12.96 -16.56
C LYS A 221 -19.23 13.88 -15.92
N VAL A 222 -19.04 13.77 -14.60
CA VAL A 222 -18.04 14.56 -13.87
C VAL A 222 -16.62 14.21 -14.33
N THR A 223 -16.34 12.93 -14.56
CA THR A 223 -15.03 12.48 -15.08
C THR A 223 -14.73 13.11 -16.45
N LEU A 224 -15.72 13.17 -17.34
CA LEU A 224 -15.56 13.81 -18.65
C LEU A 224 -15.43 15.33 -18.53
N ASP A 225 -16.20 15.96 -17.64
CA ASP A 225 -16.07 17.39 -17.37
C ASP A 225 -14.65 17.75 -16.92
N ILE A 226 -14.09 16.97 -15.99
CA ILE A 226 -12.69 17.11 -15.56
C ILE A 226 -11.73 16.87 -16.74
N HIS A 227 -11.95 15.83 -17.54
CA HIS A 227 -11.12 15.52 -18.71
C HIS A 227 -11.07 16.66 -19.74
N LEU A 228 -12.21 17.30 -19.97
CA LEU A 228 -12.34 18.38 -20.95
C LEU A 228 -11.82 19.72 -20.41
N ASN A 229 -12.04 20.03 -19.13
CA ASN A 229 -11.92 21.40 -18.62
C ASN A 229 -10.77 21.62 -17.62
N GLU A 230 -10.27 20.59 -16.96
CA GLU A 230 -9.19 20.72 -15.97
C GLU A 230 -7.80 20.47 -16.57
N PRO A 231 -6.72 21.05 -15.99
CA PRO A 231 -5.34 20.83 -16.44
C PRO A 231 -4.91 19.36 -16.39
N GLU A 232 -3.74 19.05 -16.97
CA GLU A 232 -3.14 17.71 -16.90
C GLU A 232 -3.10 17.10 -15.49
N GLY A 233 -3.44 15.82 -15.41
CA GLY A 233 -3.49 15.04 -14.18
C GLY A 233 -4.38 13.80 -14.31
N ASP A 234 -4.00 12.71 -13.65
CA ASP A 234 -4.77 11.47 -13.62
C ASP A 234 -6.09 11.64 -12.85
N ILE A 235 -7.12 10.91 -13.26
CA ILE A 235 -8.43 10.88 -12.59
C ILE A 235 -8.57 9.55 -11.86
N LEU A 236 -9.05 9.56 -10.62
CA LEU A 236 -9.38 8.35 -9.86
C LEU A 236 -10.87 8.36 -9.53
N VAL A 237 -11.61 7.39 -10.09
CA VAL A 237 -13.06 7.26 -9.88
C VAL A 237 -13.34 6.10 -8.92
N PHE A 238 -14.07 6.38 -7.84
CA PHE A 238 -14.52 5.36 -6.89
C PHE A 238 -15.93 4.87 -7.23
N LEU A 239 -16.08 3.56 -7.43
CA LEU A 239 -17.36 2.88 -7.69
C LEU A 239 -17.46 1.63 -6.81
N THR A 240 -18.67 1.10 -6.64
CA THR A 240 -18.93 0.14 -5.54
C THR A 240 -18.63 -1.31 -5.90
N GLY A 241 -18.56 -1.67 -7.18
CA GLY A 241 -18.32 -3.03 -7.60
C GLY A 241 -18.05 -3.21 -9.08
N GLN A 242 -17.65 -4.42 -9.44
CA GLN A 242 -17.21 -4.78 -10.80
C GLN A 242 -18.21 -4.36 -11.89
N ILE A 243 -19.49 -4.70 -11.72
CA ILE A 243 -20.54 -4.43 -12.72
C ILE A 243 -20.65 -2.92 -13.01
N GLU A 244 -20.54 -2.09 -11.98
CA GLU A 244 -20.63 -0.64 -12.12
C GLU A 244 -19.37 -0.03 -12.72
N ILE A 245 -18.20 -0.57 -12.34
CA ILE A 245 -16.90 -0.17 -12.90
C ILE A 245 -16.88 -0.44 -14.40
N GLU A 246 -17.21 -1.66 -14.82
CA GLU A 246 -17.24 -2.03 -16.24
C GLU A 246 -18.24 -1.18 -17.01
N ARG A 247 -19.44 -0.95 -16.46
CA ARG A 247 -20.43 -0.05 -17.06
C ARG A 247 -19.91 1.39 -17.20
N ALA A 248 -19.21 1.91 -16.20
CA ALA A 248 -18.62 3.25 -16.27
C ALA A 248 -17.53 3.32 -17.35
N CYS A 249 -16.65 2.32 -17.42
CA CYS A 249 -15.63 2.21 -18.47
C CYS A 249 -16.26 2.22 -19.87
N ASP A 250 -17.31 1.42 -20.10
CA ASP A 250 -18.02 1.38 -21.39
C ASP A 250 -18.62 2.73 -21.76
N LEU A 251 -19.23 3.42 -20.79
CA LEU A 251 -19.82 4.75 -21.02
C LEU A 251 -18.77 5.83 -21.26
N LEU A 252 -17.64 5.78 -20.54
CA LEU A 252 -16.51 6.67 -20.75
C LEU A 252 -15.90 6.45 -22.13
N PHE A 253 -15.67 5.19 -22.52
CA PHE A 253 -15.09 4.83 -23.80
C PHE A 253 -15.94 5.38 -24.95
N LYS A 254 -17.24 5.08 -24.95
CA LYS A 254 -18.18 5.56 -25.99
C LYS A 254 -18.21 7.08 -26.12
N LYS A 255 -18.12 7.79 -25.00
CA LYS A 255 -18.12 9.26 -25.02
C LYS A 255 -16.77 9.82 -25.44
N ALA A 256 -15.67 9.21 -25.00
CA ALA A 256 -14.32 9.60 -25.36
C ALA A 256 -14.04 9.47 -26.87
N GLU A 257 -14.64 8.48 -27.54
CA GLU A 257 -14.56 8.32 -29.00
C GLU A 257 -15.16 9.50 -29.78
N SER A 258 -16.07 10.26 -29.17
CA SER A 258 -16.73 11.40 -29.82
C SER A 258 -16.06 12.75 -29.55
N ILE A 259 -15.00 12.81 -28.74
CA ILE A 259 -14.33 14.05 -28.36
C ILE A 259 -13.40 14.52 -29.48
N ASP A 260 -13.60 15.74 -29.98
CA ASP A 260 -12.59 16.42 -30.78
C ASP A 260 -11.60 17.17 -29.88
N TYR A 261 -10.45 16.52 -29.61
CA TYR A 261 -9.39 17.05 -28.76
C TYR A 261 -8.81 18.39 -29.22
N ARG A 262 -9.06 18.83 -30.47
CA ARG A 262 -8.59 20.13 -30.96
C ARG A 262 -9.46 21.30 -30.50
N TYR A 263 -10.74 21.05 -30.21
CA TYR A 263 -11.72 22.09 -29.94
C TYR A 263 -12.43 21.94 -28.59
N GLU A 264 -12.57 20.71 -28.08
CA GLU A 264 -13.34 20.43 -26.87
C GLU A 264 -12.50 20.35 -25.60
N VAL A 265 -11.20 20.05 -25.72
CA VAL A 265 -10.30 19.95 -24.55
C VAL A 265 -9.57 21.27 -24.34
N HIS A 266 -9.68 21.81 -23.13
CA HIS A 266 -9.08 23.09 -22.75
C HIS A 266 -7.56 23.03 -22.64
N ASP A 267 -7.03 21.96 -22.04
CA ASP A 267 -5.59 21.76 -21.91
C ASP A 267 -5.01 21.02 -23.13
N ARG A 268 -4.19 21.73 -23.90
CA ARG A 268 -3.60 21.19 -25.14
C ARG A 268 -2.49 20.17 -24.89
N SER A 269 -2.02 20.00 -23.65
CA SER A 269 -1.12 18.89 -23.34
C SER A 269 -1.86 17.55 -23.31
N VAL A 270 -3.20 17.55 -23.24
CA VAL A 270 -4.02 16.33 -23.18
C VAL A 270 -4.56 15.99 -24.58
N GLU A 271 -4.10 14.88 -25.11
CA GLU A 271 -4.38 14.36 -26.45
C GLU A 271 -5.23 13.08 -26.44
N GLY A 272 -5.49 12.51 -25.25
CA GLY A 272 -6.26 11.27 -25.12
C GLY A 272 -6.62 10.92 -23.69
N LEU A 273 -7.49 9.91 -23.56
CA LEU A 273 -7.92 9.33 -22.29
C LEU A 273 -7.67 7.81 -22.30
N LEU A 274 -6.88 7.33 -21.33
CA LEU A 274 -6.64 5.91 -21.08
C LEU A 274 -7.51 5.48 -19.90
N ILE A 275 -8.49 4.61 -20.16
CA ILE A 275 -9.47 4.13 -19.18
C ILE A 275 -9.05 2.75 -18.68
N LEU A 276 -8.82 2.60 -17.36
CA LEU A 276 -8.36 1.37 -16.76
C LEU A 276 -9.26 0.95 -15.57
N PRO A 277 -9.96 -0.20 -15.64
CA PRO A 277 -10.72 -0.69 -14.49
C PRO A 277 -9.79 -1.23 -13.40
N LEU A 278 -10.26 -1.18 -12.15
CA LEU A 278 -9.62 -1.86 -11.02
C LEU A 278 -10.66 -2.47 -10.08
N TYR A 279 -10.70 -3.80 -9.99
CA TYR A 279 -11.53 -4.52 -9.02
C TYR A 279 -10.93 -5.88 -8.64
N GLY A 280 -11.39 -6.44 -7.52
CA GLY A 280 -10.71 -7.55 -6.84
C GLY A 280 -10.64 -8.89 -7.59
N SER A 281 -11.53 -9.14 -8.55
CA SER A 281 -11.57 -10.37 -9.36
C SER A 281 -10.64 -10.35 -10.58
N MET A 282 -10.03 -9.20 -10.92
CA MET A 282 -9.08 -9.10 -12.05
C MET A 282 -7.82 -9.94 -11.83
N SER A 283 -7.16 -10.36 -12.92
CA SER A 283 -5.86 -11.00 -12.81
C SER A 283 -4.79 -10.03 -12.30
N THR A 284 -3.75 -10.54 -11.64
CA THR A 284 -2.66 -9.71 -11.13
C THR A 284 -2.00 -8.88 -12.23
N ASP A 285 -1.83 -9.44 -13.43
CA ASP A 285 -1.21 -8.72 -14.54
C ASP A 285 -2.09 -7.60 -15.08
N GLN A 286 -3.42 -7.78 -15.10
CA GLN A 286 -4.33 -6.69 -15.45
C GLN A 286 -4.31 -5.58 -14.39
N GLN A 287 -4.28 -5.94 -13.11
CA GLN A 287 -4.22 -4.96 -12.02
C GLN A 287 -2.91 -4.18 -11.98
N LYS A 288 -1.80 -4.74 -12.50
CA LYS A 288 -0.53 -4.02 -12.62
C LYS A 288 -0.60 -2.86 -13.60
N ASN A 289 -1.44 -2.95 -14.64
CA ASN A 289 -1.49 -1.94 -15.71
C ASN A 289 -1.83 -0.54 -15.20
N ILE A 290 -2.62 -0.42 -14.12
CA ILE A 290 -2.97 0.90 -13.54
C ILE A 290 -1.76 1.66 -13.00
N PHE A 291 -0.70 0.94 -12.61
CA PHE A 291 0.51 1.52 -12.03
C PHE A 291 1.53 1.94 -13.10
N LEU A 292 1.33 1.54 -14.35
CA LEU A 292 2.19 1.96 -15.45
C LEU A 292 1.93 3.44 -15.77
N PRO A 293 2.98 4.19 -16.17
CA PRO A 293 2.81 5.55 -16.66
C PRO A 293 1.97 5.51 -17.94
N ALA A 294 1.07 6.48 -18.09
CA ALA A 294 0.40 6.69 -19.36
C ALA A 294 1.40 7.23 -20.41
N PRO A 295 1.17 6.99 -21.71
CA PRO A 295 1.94 7.66 -22.76
C PRO A 295 1.86 9.19 -22.63
N SER A 296 2.87 9.90 -23.14
CA SER A 296 2.89 11.37 -23.12
C SER A 296 1.62 11.94 -23.75
N GLY A 297 1.03 12.92 -23.07
CA GLY A 297 -0.22 13.57 -23.47
C GLY A 297 -1.49 12.76 -23.26
N ILE A 298 -1.41 11.54 -22.72
CA ILE A 298 -2.58 10.73 -22.42
C ILE A 298 -2.93 10.84 -20.93
N ARG A 299 -4.13 11.34 -20.63
CA ARG A 299 -4.66 11.33 -19.27
C ARG A 299 -5.07 9.92 -18.89
N LYS A 300 -4.70 9.44 -17.70
CA LYS A 300 -5.18 8.16 -17.17
C LYS A 300 -6.42 8.35 -16.30
N CYS A 301 -7.39 7.45 -16.42
CA CYS A 301 -8.59 7.36 -15.59
C CYS A 301 -8.83 5.93 -15.11
#